data_AF-A0A9P0JEC2-F1
#
_entry.id   AF-A0A9P0JEC2-F1
#
_cell.length_a   1.000
_cell.length_b   1.000
_cell.length_c   1.000
_cell.angle_alpha   90.00
_cell.angle_beta   90.00
_cell.angle_gamma   90.00
#
_symmetry.space_group_name_H-M   'P 1'
#
loop_
_entity.id
_entity.type
_entity.pdbx_description
1 polymer ?
#
loop_
_entity_poly.entity_id
_entity_poly.type
_entity_poly.pdbx_seq_one_letter_code
_entity_poly.pdbx_strand_id
1 'polypeptide(L)'
;MDLMEENTKLKTAYKQTEKRVSRALTERDIVRGEMNKAVMTRSRLESLCRELQKQNKAIREESLKRVKEAEDKRMEMTNKFQNTLSEIASVMQQNSEKNNKLRDDNMDMSSRLKNVCEQYELREQVNGAQVVKLAKQIELETQLCDAKLAKANMEISVERETILNEKTHLLKEIRLYQTRVEEMQNTEIDLRNQISLYNEKYEEFQNALARSNKVFAGFKGDMELVSK
;
A
#
# COMPACT_ATOMS: atom_id res chain seq x y z
N MET A 1 158.29 -61.16 0.87
CA MET A 1 157.76 -60.37 2.00
C MET A 1 156.67 -59.40 1.52
N ASP A 2 156.78 -58.82 0.31
CA ASP A 2 155.79 -57.91 -0.29
C ASP A 2 154.37 -58.50 -0.52
N LEU A 3 154.24 -59.75 -0.98
CA LEU A 3 152.92 -60.34 -1.24
C LEU A 3 152.04 -60.48 0.02
N MET A 4 152.65 -60.67 1.20
CA MET A 4 151.92 -60.83 2.46
C MET A 4 151.38 -59.47 2.96
N GLU A 5 152.14 -58.39 2.77
CA GLU A 5 151.73 -57.04 3.13
C GLU A 5 150.64 -56.51 2.18
N GLU A 6 150.73 -56.82 0.89
CA GLU A 6 149.69 -56.48 -0.09
C GLU A 6 148.40 -57.28 0.14
N ASN A 7 148.51 -58.58 0.47
CA ASN A 7 147.37 -59.42 0.83
C ASN A 7 146.66 -58.92 2.10
N THR A 8 147.41 -58.48 3.12
CA THR A 8 146.82 -57.90 4.34
C THR A 8 146.16 -56.54 4.10
N LYS A 9 146.72 -55.68 3.25
CA LYS A 9 146.09 -54.41 2.80
C LYS A 9 144.80 -54.67 2.02
N LEU A 10 144.82 -55.58 1.04
CA LEU A 10 143.63 -56.00 0.27
C LEU A 10 142.54 -56.60 1.16
N LYS A 11 142.90 -57.46 2.12
CA LYS A 11 141.97 -58.08 3.06
C LYS A 11 141.32 -57.06 4.00
N THR A 12 142.04 -56.00 4.38
CA THR A 12 141.52 -54.89 5.18
C THR A 12 140.58 -54.00 4.35
N ALA A 13 140.96 -53.65 3.11
CA ALA A 13 140.12 -52.91 2.18
C ALA A 13 138.83 -53.67 1.81
N TYR A 14 138.92 -54.99 1.64
CA TYR A 14 137.77 -55.86 1.41
C TYR A 14 136.79 -55.83 2.60
N LYS A 15 137.27 -56.05 3.83
CA LYS A 15 136.43 -55.96 5.05
C LYS A 15 135.79 -54.58 5.22
N GLN A 16 136.50 -53.51 4.87
CA GLN A 16 135.97 -52.15 4.94
C GLN A 16 134.87 -51.92 3.89
N THR A 17 135.06 -52.44 2.68
CA THR A 17 134.07 -52.39 1.60
C THR A 17 132.83 -53.22 1.94
N GLU A 18 133.01 -54.42 2.47
CA GLU A 18 131.94 -55.29 2.95
C GLU A 18 131.11 -54.62 4.05
N LYS A 19 131.76 -53.94 5.01
CA LYS A 19 131.07 -53.15 6.04
C LYS A 19 130.32 -51.96 5.46
N ARG A 20 130.85 -51.30 4.42
CA ARG A 20 130.15 -50.23 3.69
C ARG A 20 128.92 -50.75 2.95
N VAL A 21 129.04 -51.90 2.27
CA VAL A 21 127.93 -52.56 1.58
C VAL A 21 126.84 -52.97 2.56
N SER A 22 127.21 -53.59 3.69
CA SER A 22 126.26 -53.96 4.75
C SER A 22 125.52 -52.75 5.32
N ARG A 23 126.22 -51.64 5.60
CA ARG A 23 125.58 -50.38 6.04
C ARG A 23 124.63 -49.82 4.99
N ALA A 24 125.06 -49.76 3.72
CA ALA A 24 124.23 -49.27 2.63
C ALA A 24 122.96 -50.12 2.41
N LEU A 25 123.05 -51.44 2.59
CA LEU A 25 121.89 -52.33 2.54
C LEU A 25 120.90 -52.05 3.67
N THR A 26 121.39 -51.88 4.90
CA THR A 26 120.55 -51.52 6.06
C THR A 26 119.90 -50.16 5.87
N GLU A 27 120.64 -49.14 5.44
CA GLU A 27 120.10 -47.81 5.14
C GLU A 27 119.04 -47.86 4.03
N ARG A 28 119.29 -48.61 2.96
CA ARG A 28 118.32 -48.83 1.88
C ARG A 28 117.02 -49.44 2.40
N ASP A 29 117.11 -50.42 3.30
CA ASP A 29 115.94 -51.11 3.83
C ASP A 29 115.14 -50.22 4.81
N ILE A 30 115.84 -49.38 5.60
CA ILE A 30 115.20 -48.33 6.43
C ILE A 30 114.45 -47.34 5.53
N VAL A 31 115.11 -46.78 4.52
CA VAL A 31 114.50 -45.80 3.59
C VAL A 31 113.33 -46.42 2.83
N ARG A 32 113.43 -47.68 2.40
CA ARG A 32 112.31 -48.41 1.78
C ARG A 32 111.14 -48.59 2.73
N GLY A 33 111.40 -48.91 4.00
CA GLY A 33 110.36 -49.01 5.03
C GLY A 33 109.65 -47.69 5.29
N GLU A 34 110.40 -46.59 5.36
CA GLU A 34 109.87 -45.22 5.50
C GLU A 34 109.05 -44.81 4.27
N MET A 35 109.54 -45.08 3.06
CA MET A 35 108.81 -44.83 1.82
C MET A 35 107.47 -45.56 1.79
N ASN A 36 107.43 -46.84 2.16
CA ASN A 36 106.18 -47.60 2.21
C ASN A 36 105.19 -47.02 3.24
N LYS A 37 105.66 -46.61 4.42
CA LYS A 37 104.82 -45.92 5.43
C LYS A 37 104.28 -44.59 4.91
N ALA A 38 105.10 -43.82 4.20
CA ALA A 38 104.70 -42.56 3.58
C ALA A 38 103.62 -42.77 2.51
N VAL A 39 103.76 -43.80 1.66
CA VAL A 39 102.76 -44.15 0.63
C VAL A 39 101.42 -44.55 1.26
N MET A 40 101.43 -45.36 2.32
CA MET A 40 100.22 -45.77 3.03
C MET A 40 99.53 -44.57 3.68
N THR A 41 100.31 -43.69 4.32
CA THR A 41 99.80 -42.46 4.94
C THR A 41 99.19 -41.54 3.89
N ARG A 42 99.86 -41.34 2.75
CA ARG A 42 99.34 -40.56 1.62
C ARG A 42 98.01 -41.12 1.11
N SER A 43 97.92 -42.44 0.90
CA SER A 43 96.70 -43.09 0.41
C SER A 43 95.53 -42.92 1.39
N ARG A 44 95.79 -43.01 2.71
CA ARG A 44 94.79 -42.76 3.75
C ARG A 44 94.33 -41.29 3.77
N LEU A 45 95.26 -40.35 3.62
CA LEU A 45 94.94 -38.92 3.54
C LEU A 45 94.11 -38.60 2.30
N GLU A 46 94.47 -39.15 1.13
CA GLU A 46 93.68 -38.97 -0.10
C GLU A 46 92.26 -39.50 0.05
N SER A 47 92.08 -40.67 0.67
CA SER A 47 90.74 -41.21 0.96
C SER A 47 89.96 -40.30 1.90
N LEU A 48 90.59 -39.78 2.96
CA LEU A 48 89.95 -38.86 3.89
C LEU A 48 89.57 -37.53 3.22
N CYS A 49 90.44 -37.00 2.36
CA CYS A 49 90.14 -35.79 1.58
C CYS A 49 88.96 -35.99 0.63
N ARG A 50 88.85 -37.15 -0.04
CA ARG A 50 87.71 -37.48 -0.91
C ARG A 50 86.41 -37.58 -0.11
N GLU A 51 86.42 -38.23 1.04
CA GLU A 51 85.24 -38.35 1.89
C GLU A 51 84.83 -36.98 2.47
N LEU A 52 85.80 -36.16 2.91
CA LEU A 52 85.55 -34.80 3.37
C LEU A 52 84.95 -33.92 2.26
N GLN A 53 85.44 -34.04 1.02
CA GLN A 53 84.87 -33.33 -0.13
C GLN A 53 83.43 -33.77 -0.41
N LYS A 54 83.15 -35.08 -0.33
CA LYS A 54 81.81 -35.64 -0.50
C LYS A 54 80.85 -35.14 0.58
N GLN A 55 81.27 -35.16 1.85
CA GLN A 55 80.47 -34.64 2.97
C GLN A 55 80.22 -33.14 2.84
N ASN A 56 81.24 -32.35 2.51
CA ASN A 56 81.08 -30.92 2.27
C ASN A 56 80.10 -30.61 1.12
N LYS A 57 80.13 -31.42 0.05
CA LYS A 57 79.17 -31.29 -1.06
C LYS A 57 77.74 -31.62 -0.59
N ALA A 58 77.56 -32.73 0.12
CA ALA A 58 76.26 -33.14 0.65
C ALA A 58 75.67 -32.09 1.62
N ILE A 59 76.48 -31.57 2.54
CA ILE A 59 76.06 -30.51 3.47
C ILE A 59 75.64 -29.25 2.70
N ARG A 60 76.39 -28.85 1.68
CA ARG A 60 76.05 -27.68 0.85
C ARG A 60 74.72 -27.88 0.12
N GLU A 61 74.51 -29.05 -0.48
CA GLU A 61 73.27 -29.39 -1.20
C GLU A 61 72.08 -29.44 -0.24
N GLU A 62 72.22 -30.06 0.93
CA GLU A 62 71.16 -30.11 1.95
C GLU A 62 70.85 -28.73 2.51
N SER A 63 71.87 -27.92 2.79
CA SER A 63 71.69 -26.55 3.27
C SER A 63 70.95 -25.69 2.24
N LEU A 64 71.34 -25.77 0.96
CA LEU A 64 70.68 -25.05 -0.12
C LEU A 64 69.21 -25.50 -0.26
N LYS A 65 68.97 -26.81 -0.23
CA LYS A 65 67.61 -27.38 -0.28
C LYS A 65 66.76 -26.89 0.89
N ARG A 66 67.30 -26.92 2.11
CA ARG A 66 66.60 -26.46 3.33
C ARG A 66 66.26 -24.98 3.29
N VAL A 67 67.18 -24.14 2.77
CA VAL A 67 66.91 -22.71 2.56
C VAL A 67 65.79 -22.51 1.55
N LYS A 68 65.82 -23.24 0.42
CA LYS A 68 64.77 -23.15 -0.59
C LYS A 68 63.40 -23.59 -0.06
N GLU A 69 63.32 -24.71 0.64
CA GLU A 69 62.07 -25.20 1.23
C GLU A 69 61.52 -24.23 2.29
N ALA A 70 62.38 -23.60 3.09
CA ALA A 70 61.96 -22.60 4.06
C ALA A 70 61.41 -21.34 3.37
N GLU A 71 62.05 -20.90 2.29
CA GLU A 71 61.60 -19.75 1.51
C GLU A 71 60.28 -20.03 0.77
N ASP A 72 60.14 -21.21 0.16
CA ASP A 72 58.90 -21.63 -0.50
C ASP A 72 57.72 -21.66 0.50
N LYS A 73 57.93 -22.21 1.70
CA LYS A 73 56.92 -22.21 2.78
C LYS A 73 56.59 -20.80 3.26
N ARG A 74 57.59 -19.92 3.37
CA ARG A 74 57.40 -18.53 3.76
C ARG A 74 56.55 -17.79 2.72
N MET A 75 56.88 -17.93 1.44
CA MET A 75 56.09 -17.35 0.34
C MET A 75 54.66 -17.87 0.32
N GLU A 76 54.46 -19.19 0.47
CA GLU A 76 53.12 -19.78 0.51
C GLU A 76 52.30 -19.22 1.67
N MET A 77 52.87 -19.12 2.87
CA MET A 77 52.20 -18.55 4.04
C MET A 77 51.85 -17.07 3.84
N THR A 78 52.78 -16.27 3.31
CA THR A 78 52.54 -14.86 3.02
C THR A 78 51.40 -14.69 2.00
N ASN A 79 51.41 -15.48 0.92
CA ASN A 79 50.36 -15.42 -0.10
C ASN A 79 49.00 -15.82 0.47
N LYS A 80 48.94 -16.89 1.28
CA LYS A 80 47.70 -17.31 1.96
C LYS A 80 47.17 -16.19 2.86
N PHE A 81 48.03 -15.59 3.67
CA PHE A 81 47.63 -14.50 4.57
C PHE A 81 47.13 -13.28 3.80
N GLN A 82 47.81 -12.89 2.72
CA GLN A 82 47.40 -11.77 1.87
C GLN A 82 46.06 -12.04 1.17
N ASN A 83 45.85 -13.26 0.66
CA ASN A 83 44.59 -13.66 0.05
C ASN A 83 43.44 -13.60 1.06
N THR A 84 43.63 -14.16 2.26
CA THR A 84 42.60 -14.10 3.31
C THR A 84 42.28 -12.67 3.73
N LEU A 85 43.28 -11.80 3.86
CA LEU A 85 43.03 -10.38 4.13
C LEU A 85 42.23 -9.70 3.01
N SER A 86 42.54 -10.01 1.75
CA SER A 86 41.81 -9.49 0.60
C SER A 86 40.36 -9.98 0.58
N GLU A 87 40.12 -11.24 0.91
CA GLU A 87 38.77 -11.82 1.01
C GLU A 87 37.97 -11.15 2.14
N ILE A 88 38.58 -10.97 3.32
CA ILE A 88 37.95 -10.26 4.45
C ILE A 88 37.58 -8.82 4.04
N ALA A 89 38.49 -8.09 3.39
CA ALA A 89 38.23 -6.74 2.92
C ALA A 89 37.07 -6.70 1.91
N SER A 90 37.04 -7.65 0.97
CA SER A 90 35.94 -7.79 0.00
C SER A 90 34.60 -8.05 0.69
N VAL A 91 34.56 -8.95 1.68
CA VAL A 91 33.33 -9.26 2.43
C VAL A 91 32.86 -8.05 3.25
N MET A 92 33.78 -7.32 3.89
CA MET A 92 33.45 -6.10 4.63
C MET A 92 32.85 -5.03 3.70
N GLN A 93 33.43 -4.85 2.50
CA GLN A 93 32.91 -3.92 1.51
C GLN A 93 31.51 -4.32 1.03
N GLN A 94 31.33 -5.58 0.64
CA GLN A 94 30.02 -6.10 0.22
C GLN A 94 28.95 -5.94 1.31
N ASN A 95 29.33 -6.18 2.57
CA ASN A 95 28.41 -6.00 3.70
C ASN A 95 28.05 -4.53 3.91
N SER A 96 29.02 -3.61 3.75
CA SER A 96 28.77 -2.16 3.82
C SER A 96 27.82 -1.71 2.70
N GLU A 97 28.04 -2.16 1.47
CA GLU A 97 27.18 -1.87 0.32
C GLU A 97 25.76 -2.40 0.53
N LYS A 98 25.62 -3.65 1.01
CA LYS A 98 24.32 -4.25 1.33
C LYS A 98 23.60 -3.49 2.43
N ASN A 99 24.30 -3.08 3.49
CA ASN A 99 23.73 -2.28 4.57
C ASN A 99 23.27 -0.91 4.10
N ASN A 100 24.05 -0.23 3.25
CA ASN A 100 23.64 1.04 2.66
C ASN A 100 22.38 0.87 1.81
N LYS A 101 22.32 -0.17 0.97
CA LYS A 101 21.13 -0.47 0.17
C LYS A 101 19.89 -0.73 1.03
N LEU A 102 20.01 -1.54 2.09
CA LEU A 102 18.92 -1.79 3.03
C LEU A 102 18.46 -0.51 3.75
N ARG A 103 19.39 0.38 4.09
CA ARG A 103 19.05 1.67 4.69
C ARG A 103 18.23 2.53 3.71
N ASP A 104 18.67 2.61 2.46
CA ASP A 104 18.01 3.41 1.44
C ASP A 104 16.62 2.82 1.09
N ASP A 105 16.50 1.50 0.96
CA ASP A 105 15.23 0.80 0.77
C ASP A 105 14.26 1.03 1.94
N ASN A 106 14.76 1.01 3.19
CA ASN A 106 13.95 1.32 4.37
C ASN A 106 13.47 2.78 4.38
N MET A 107 14.31 3.73 3.93
CA MET A 107 13.92 5.13 3.81
C MET A 107 12.84 5.33 2.75
N ASP A 108 12.97 4.68 1.58
CA ASP A 108 11.95 4.73 0.53
C ASP A 108 10.63 4.12 1.01
N MET A 109 10.68 2.95 1.66
CA MET A 109 9.50 2.31 2.23
C MET A 109 8.80 3.21 3.27
N SER A 110 9.58 3.82 4.18
CA SER A 110 9.04 4.74 5.19
C SER A 110 8.35 5.95 4.54
N SER A 111 8.96 6.51 3.49
CA SER A 111 8.38 7.63 2.73
C SER A 111 7.07 7.23 2.03
N ARG A 112 7.03 6.04 1.42
CA ARG A 112 5.81 5.52 0.78
C ARG A 112 4.69 5.29 1.78
N LEU A 113 4.99 4.68 2.92
CA LEU A 113 4.02 4.47 3.99
C LEU A 113 3.47 5.81 4.49
N LYS A 114 4.34 6.79 4.71
CA LYS A 114 3.92 8.14 5.09
C LYS A 114 2.98 8.76 4.06
N ASN A 115 3.32 8.68 2.78
CA ASN A 115 2.47 9.19 1.70
C ASN A 115 1.10 8.52 1.68
N VAL A 116 1.05 7.19 1.85
CA VAL A 116 -0.21 6.44 1.92
C VAL A 116 -1.06 6.91 3.10
N CYS A 117 -0.47 7.08 4.29
CA CYS A 117 -1.19 7.62 5.45
C CYS A 117 -1.75 9.02 5.17
N GLU A 118 -0.93 9.93 4.64
CA GLU A 118 -1.35 11.30 4.29
C GLU A 118 -2.51 11.29 3.27
N GLN A 119 -2.46 10.41 2.27
CA GLN A 119 -3.54 10.25 1.28
C GLN A 119 -4.83 9.71 1.92
N TYR A 120 -4.73 8.76 2.85
CA TYR A 120 -5.89 8.24 3.57
C TYR A 120 -6.54 9.30 4.44
N GLU A 121 -5.76 10.07 5.20
CA GLU A 121 -6.24 11.19 6.02
C GLU A 121 -6.96 12.23 5.16
N LEU A 122 -6.39 12.61 4.01
CA LEU A 122 -7.02 13.54 3.08
C LEU A 122 -8.34 12.99 2.53
N ARG A 123 -8.36 11.70 2.14
CA ARG A 123 -9.58 11.05 1.64
C ARG A 123 -10.68 11.02 2.70
N GLU A 124 -10.33 10.69 3.94
CA GLU A 124 -11.27 10.68 5.05
C GLU A 124 -11.82 12.09 5.35
N GLN A 125 -10.97 13.11 5.33
CA GLN A 125 -11.37 14.50 5.51
C GLN A 125 -12.36 14.96 4.42
N VAL A 126 -12.05 14.68 3.15
CA VAL A 126 -12.92 15.04 2.01
C VAL A 126 -14.24 14.29 2.09
N ASN A 127 -14.21 12.98 2.36
CA ASN A 127 -15.42 12.18 2.49
C ASN A 127 -16.29 12.64 3.68
N GLY A 128 -15.67 12.95 4.82
CA GLY A 128 -16.36 13.50 5.98
C GLY A 128 -17.07 14.81 5.65
N ALA A 129 -16.39 15.73 4.96
CA ALA A 129 -16.99 16.98 4.48
C ALA A 129 -18.14 16.75 3.50
N GLN A 130 -18.03 15.77 2.60
CA GLN A 130 -19.11 15.39 1.69
C GLN A 130 -20.32 14.84 2.43
N VAL A 131 -20.15 13.98 3.43
CA VAL A 131 -21.24 13.45 4.26
C VAL A 131 -21.99 14.57 4.97
N VAL A 132 -21.27 15.52 5.57
CA VAL A 132 -21.88 16.70 6.21
C VAL A 132 -22.67 17.53 5.18
N LYS A 133 -22.14 17.73 3.98
CA LYS A 133 -22.83 18.45 2.90
C LYS A 133 -24.11 17.73 2.46
N LEU A 134 -24.07 16.41 2.27
CA LEU A 134 -25.25 15.61 1.92
C LEU A 134 -26.31 15.66 3.03
N ALA A 135 -25.89 15.52 4.29
CA ALA A 135 -26.80 15.63 5.43
C ALA A 135 -27.50 16.99 5.44
N LYS A 136 -26.77 18.08 5.16
CA LYS A 136 -27.37 19.41 5.07
C LYS A 136 -28.34 19.55 3.89
N GLN A 137 -28.02 18.95 2.75
CA GLN A 137 -28.92 18.95 1.59
C GLN A 137 -30.23 18.22 1.91
N ILE A 138 -30.15 17.03 2.51
CA ILE A 138 -31.34 16.24 2.91
C ILE A 138 -32.20 17.03 3.92
N GLU A 139 -31.58 17.71 4.88
CA GLU A 139 -32.28 18.56 5.84
C GLU A 139 -33.06 19.69 5.14
N LEU A 140 -32.43 20.38 4.19
CA LEU A 140 -33.06 21.46 3.44
C LEU A 140 -34.20 20.96 2.53
N GLU A 141 -34.01 19.81 1.87
CA GLU A 141 -35.06 19.18 1.06
C GLU A 141 -36.26 18.76 1.91
N THR A 142 -36.01 18.23 3.11
CA THR A 142 -37.06 17.88 4.07
C THR A 142 -37.85 19.12 4.49
N GLN A 143 -37.16 20.19 4.90
CA GLN A 143 -37.79 21.46 5.27
C GLN A 143 -38.63 22.05 4.13
N LEU A 144 -38.15 21.95 2.89
CA LEU A 144 -38.87 22.42 1.71
C LEU A 144 -40.15 21.60 1.47
N CYS A 145 -40.09 20.27 1.60
CA CYS A 145 -41.26 19.40 1.50
C CYS A 145 -42.30 19.70 2.58
N ASP A 146 -41.86 19.87 3.84
CA ASP A 146 -42.74 20.21 4.95
C ASP A 146 -43.42 21.58 4.73
N ALA A 147 -42.67 22.58 4.27
CA ALA A 147 -43.22 23.90 3.95
C ALA A 147 -44.25 23.84 2.80
N LYS A 148 -44.00 23.03 1.76
CA LYS A 148 -44.96 22.81 0.66
C LYS A 148 -46.23 22.12 1.14
N LEU A 149 -46.12 21.11 2.00
CA LEU A 149 -47.27 20.43 2.59
C LEU A 149 -48.08 21.37 3.48
N ALA A 150 -47.41 22.17 4.33
CA ALA A 150 -48.06 23.16 5.17
C ALA A 150 -48.83 24.19 4.34
N LYS A 151 -48.22 24.70 3.26
CA LYS A 151 -48.87 25.62 2.33
C LYS A 151 -50.11 25.00 1.69
N ALA A 152 -50.00 23.79 1.13
CA ALA A 152 -51.13 23.11 0.49
C ALA A 152 -52.29 22.86 1.47
N ASN A 153 -51.99 22.46 2.71
CA ASN A 153 -52.99 22.28 3.75
C ASN A 153 -53.70 23.60 4.10
N MET A 154 -52.96 24.71 4.15
CA MET A 154 -53.53 26.03 4.42
C MET A 154 -54.42 26.51 3.28
N GLU A 155 -54.00 26.32 2.02
CA GLU A 155 -54.81 26.62 0.83
C GLU A 155 -56.12 25.82 0.83
N ILE A 156 -56.06 24.51 1.11
CA ILE A 156 -57.25 23.64 1.24
C ILE A 156 -58.16 24.14 2.37
N SER A 157 -57.60 24.58 3.50
CA SER A 157 -58.39 25.09 4.63
C SER A 157 -59.13 26.38 4.26
N VAL A 158 -58.45 27.32 3.60
CA VAL A 158 -59.05 28.58 3.13
C VAL A 158 -60.16 28.31 2.12
N GLU A 159 -59.92 27.42 1.16
CA GLU A 159 -60.92 27.09 0.13
C GLU A 159 -62.14 26.34 0.70
N ARG A 160 -61.93 25.49 1.71
CA ARG A 160 -63.05 24.88 2.45
C ARG A 160 -63.89 25.93 3.18
N GLU A 161 -63.25 26.93 3.77
CA GLU A 161 -63.93 28.02 4.48
C GLU A 161 -64.72 28.91 3.52
N THR A 162 -64.16 29.27 2.35
CA THR A 162 -64.87 30.04 1.34
C THR A 162 -66.08 29.27 0.78
N ILE A 163 -65.92 28.00 0.41
CA ILE A 163 -67.03 27.16 -0.06
C ILE A 163 -68.12 27.02 1.00
N LEU A 164 -67.75 26.85 2.27
CA LEU A 164 -68.70 26.77 3.37
C LEU A 164 -69.47 28.08 3.53
N ASN A 165 -68.78 29.22 3.49
CA ASN A 165 -69.40 30.54 3.57
C ASN A 165 -70.37 30.78 2.39
N GLU A 166 -69.96 30.51 1.15
CA GLU A 166 -70.80 30.62 -0.03
C GLU A 166 -72.04 29.72 0.05
N LYS A 167 -71.85 28.45 0.45
CA LYS A 167 -72.96 27.51 0.68
C LYS A 167 -73.94 28.06 1.71
N THR A 168 -73.47 28.62 2.82
CA THR A 168 -74.35 29.20 3.85
C THR A 168 -75.10 30.43 3.35
N HIS A 169 -74.48 31.24 2.49
CA HIS A 169 -75.11 32.40 1.86
C HIS A 169 -76.24 31.97 0.91
N LEU A 170 -75.95 31.07 -0.02
CA LEU A 170 -76.92 30.54 -0.97
C LEU A 170 -78.11 29.86 -0.27
N LEU A 171 -77.85 29.10 0.81
CA LEU A 171 -78.93 28.50 1.61
C LEU A 171 -79.85 29.54 2.26
N LYS A 172 -79.32 30.70 2.67
CA LYS A 172 -80.12 31.81 3.20
C LYS A 172 -80.96 32.45 2.10
N GLU A 173 -80.38 32.69 0.92
CA GLU A 173 -81.11 33.24 -0.23
C GLU A 173 -82.24 32.32 -0.68
N ILE A 174 -81.99 31.01 -0.80
CA ILE A 174 -83.03 30.03 -1.17
C ILE A 174 -84.20 30.08 -0.18
N ARG A 175 -83.93 30.15 1.13
CA ARG A 175 -84.99 30.27 2.16
C ARG A 175 -85.80 31.56 1.99
N LEU A 176 -85.14 32.68 1.73
CA LEU A 176 -85.81 33.97 1.47
C LEU A 176 -86.72 33.88 0.24
N TYR A 177 -86.23 33.28 -0.85
CA TYR A 177 -87.04 33.06 -2.05
C TYR A 177 -88.23 32.13 -1.80
N GLN A 178 -88.04 31.05 -1.03
CA GLN A 178 -89.13 30.15 -0.65
C GLN A 178 -90.23 30.88 0.12
N THR A 179 -89.88 31.66 1.16
CA THR A 179 -90.85 32.46 1.92
C THR A 179 -91.59 33.45 1.03
N ARG A 180 -90.89 34.13 0.12
CA ARG A 180 -91.53 35.08 -0.82
C ARG A 180 -92.49 34.40 -1.80
N VAL A 181 -92.15 33.19 -2.27
CA VAL A 181 -93.05 32.40 -3.12
C VAL A 181 -94.30 31.99 -2.34
N GLU A 182 -94.16 31.54 -1.09
CA GLU A 182 -95.29 31.21 -0.22
C GLU A 182 -96.21 32.43 0.00
N GLU A 183 -95.63 33.60 0.29
CA GLU A 183 -96.38 34.86 0.42
C GLU A 183 -97.14 35.22 -0.86
N MET A 184 -96.49 35.09 -2.03
CA MET A 184 -97.12 35.33 -3.32
C MET A 184 -98.24 34.33 -3.62
N GLN A 185 -98.08 33.06 -3.28
CA GLN A 185 -99.12 32.03 -3.42
C GLN A 185 -100.33 32.34 -2.53
N ASN A 186 -100.09 32.73 -1.27
CA ASN A 186 -101.17 33.15 -0.38
C ASN A 186 -101.92 34.37 -0.94
N THR A 187 -101.17 35.37 -1.42
CA THR A 187 -101.75 36.55 -2.07
C THR A 187 -102.56 36.19 -3.32
N GLU A 188 -102.09 35.23 -4.12
CA GLU A 188 -102.78 34.75 -5.32
C GLU A 188 -104.09 34.04 -4.97
N ILE A 189 -104.10 33.20 -3.92
CA ILE A 189 -105.31 32.56 -3.37
C ILE A 189 -106.30 33.62 -2.90
N ASP A 190 -105.85 34.61 -2.13
CA ASP A 190 -106.70 35.69 -1.61
C ASP A 190 -107.35 36.49 -2.76
N LEU A 191 -106.59 36.83 -3.79
CA LEU A 191 -107.11 37.52 -4.98
C LEU A 191 -108.12 36.66 -5.75
N ARG A 192 -107.88 35.35 -5.91
CA ARG A 192 -108.85 34.42 -6.52
C ARG A 192 -110.15 34.37 -5.72
N ASN A 193 -110.06 34.31 -4.40
CA ASN A 193 -111.22 34.34 -3.51
C ASN A 193 -112.00 35.66 -3.66
N GLN A 194 -111.30 36.80 -3.74
CA GLN A 194 -111.93 38.09 -4.01
C GLN A 194 -112.64 38.13 -5.36
N ILE A 195 -112.01 37.61 -6.43
CA ILE A 195 -112.64 37.51 -7.76
C ILE A 195 -113.90 36.64 -7.69
N SER A 196 -113.85 35.49 -7.00
CA SER A 196 -115.02 34.62 -6.81
C SER A 196 -116.16 35.36 -6.10
N LEU A 197 -115.85 36.06 -5.00
CA LEU A 197 -116.83 36.84 -4.25
C LEU A 197 -117.45 37.96 -5.11
N TYR A 198 -116.63 38.66 -5.91
CA TYR A 198 -117.14 39.69 -6.81
C TYR A 198 -117.99 39.10 -7.94
N ASN A 199 -117.65 37.93 -8.46
CA ASN A 199 -118.47 37.19 -9.42
C ASN A 199 -119.82 36.79 -8.82
N GLU A 200 -119.83 36.22 -7.61
CA GLU A 200 -121.08 35.87 -6.90
C GLU A 200 -121.95 37.11 -6.67
N LYS A 201 -121.38 38.21 -6.17
CA LYS A 201 -122.11 39.49 -6.01
C LYS A 201 -122.63 40.02 -7.35
N TYR A 202 -121.87 39.86 -8.43
CA TYR A 202 -122.30 40.27 -9.76
C TYR A 202 -123.47 39.41 -10.27
N GLU A 203 -123.42 38.09 -10.04
CA GLU A 203 -124.54 37.19 -10.33
C GLU A 203 -125.78 37.52 -9.48
N GLU A 204 -125.62 37.78 -8.18
CA GLU A 204 -126.71 38.23 -7.31
C GLU A 204 -127.32 39.54 -7.81
N PHE A 205 -126.48 40.50 -8.20
CA PHE A 205 -126.93 41.76 -8.78
C PHE A 205 -127.69 41.54 -10.09
N GLN A 206 -127.15 40.73 -11.02
CA GLN A 206 -127.84 40.33 -12.26
C GLN A 206 -129.17 39.65 -11.97
N ASN A 207 -129.22 38.72 -11.03
CA ASN A 207 -130.43 38.04 -10.60
C ASN A 207 -131.45 39.00 -9.98
N ALA A 208 -131.00 39.96 -9.17
CA ALA A 208 -131.85 41.02 -8.61
C ALA A 208 -132.36 41.97 -9.70
N LEU A 209 -131.54 42.32 -10.68
CA LEU A 209 -131.91 43.15 -11.82
C LEU A 209 -132.91 42.43 -12.73
N ALA A 210 -132.73 41.13 -12.95
CA ALA A 210 -133.69 40.28 -13.64
C ALA A 210 -135.02 40.19 -12.90
N ARG A 211 -135.01 40.01 -11.57
CA ARG A 211 -136.22 40.05 -10.73
C ARG A 211 -136.89 41.43 -10.77
N SER A 212 -136.13 42.52 -10.66
CA SER A 212 -136.63 43.89 -10.75
C SER A 212 -137.26 44.16 -12.11
N ASN A 213 -136.62 43.77 -13.20
CA ASN A 213 -137.19 43.84 -14.56
C ASN A 213 -138.48 43.02 -14.68
N LYS A 214 -138.56 41.86 -14.02
CA LYS A 214 -139.79 41.03 -13.97
C LYS A 214 -140.91 41.71 -13.19
N VAL A 215 -140.59 42.37 -12.09
CA VAL A 215 -141.54 43.19 -11.29
C VAL A 215 -141.96 44.45 -12.04
N PHE A 216 -141.04 45.13 -12.73
CA PHE A 216 -141.36 46.27 -13.61
C PHE A 216 -142.25 45.84 -14.78
N ALA A 217 -142.00 44.67 -15.38
CA ALA A 217 -142.87 44.09 -16.40
C ALA A 217 -144.26 43.73 -15.83
N GLY A 218 -144.32 43.21 -14.59
CA GLY A 218 -145.56 42.97 -13.85
C GLY A 218 -146.33 44.26 -13.55
N PHE A 219 -145.66 45.28 -13.00
CA PHE A 219 -146.25 46.60 -12.76
C PHE A 219 -146.72 47.27 -14.06
N LYS A 220 -146.01 47.08 -15.17
CA LYS A 220 -146.45 47.56 -16.50
C LYS A 220 -147.71 46.83 -16.97
N GLY A 221 -147.77 45.51 -16.77
CA GLY A 221 -148.97 44.70 -17.04
C GLY A 221 -150.16 45.08 -16.16
N ASP A 222 -149.92 45.36 -14.87
CA ASP A 222 -150.95 45.83 -13.93
C ASP A 222 -151.36 47.28 -14.24
N MET A 223 -150.45 48.15 -14.70
CA MET A 223 -150.78 49.48 -15.22
C MET A 223 -151.66 49.40 -16.48
N GLU A 224 -151.42 48.42 -17.36
CA GLU A 224 -152.24 48.15 -18.55
C GLU A 224 -153.62 47.55 -18.18
N LEU A 225 -153.72 46.80 -17.08
CA LEU A 225 -154.96 46.24 -16.53
C LEU A 225 -155.80 47.27 -15.73
N VAL A 226 -155.17 48.26 -15.10
CA VAL A 226 -155.84 49.37 -14.41
C VAL A 226 -156.15 50.54 -15.37
N SER A 227 -155.64 50.48 -16.62
CA SER A 227 -155.95 51.40 -17.72
C SER A 227 -157.04 50.87 -18.67
N LYS A 228 -157.84 49.88 -18.25
CA LYS A 228 -159.04 49.41 -18.96
C LYS A 228 -160.27 49.32 -18.06
#